data_AF-W5TQ46-F1
#
_entry.id   AF-W5TQ46-F1
#
_cell.length_a   1.000
_cell.length_b   1.000
_cell.length_c   1.000
_cell.angle_alpha   90.00
_cell.angle_beta   90.00
_cell.angle_gamma   90.00
#
_symmetry.space_group_name_H-M   'P 1'
#
loop_
_entity.id
_entity.type
_entity.pdbx_description
1 polymer ?
#
loop_
_entity_poly.entity_id
_entity_poly.type
_entity_poly.pdbx_seq_one_letter_code
_entity_poly.pdbx_strand_id
1 'polypeptide(L)'
;MKLAEALALRADAVKRIEQLRTRIGGNARFQEGEEPAEDAAALLVEAGQTLDEFEDLVRRINRTNAVSRIGDDGTVTDALARRDALRLRHSIVTGAADAAVGRGQGGYGRQLRSELKMFSALPVAELRAQADDLARELRELDVRIQRANWEIDLLD
;
A
#
# COMPACT_ATOMS: atom_id res chain seq x y z
N MET A 1 4.67 -9.80 -21.23
CA MET A 1 3.87 -8.99 -20.30
C MET A 1 4.82 -8.13 -19.50
N LYS A 2 4.55 -6.84 -19.38
CA LYS A 2 5.36 -5.93 -18.54
C LYS A 2 5.08 -6.16 -17.07
N LEU A 3 6.05 -5.83 -16.21
CA LEU A 3 5.88 -5.91 -14.76
C LEU A 3 4.69 -5.06 -14.27
N ALA A 4 4.47 -3.88 -14.87
CA ALA A 4 3.31 -3.02 -14.58
C ALA A 4 1.97 -3.71 -14.88
N GLU A 5 1.87 -4.42 -16.01
CA GLU A 5 0.67 -5.17 -16.39
C GLU A 5 0.40 -6.31 -15.40
N ALA A 6 1.46 -7.04 -15.01
CA ALA A 6 1.36 -8.11 -14.02
C ALA A 6 0.90 -7.59 -12.65
N LEU A 7 1.40 -6.43 -12.23
CA LEU A 7 0.99 -5.78 -10.99
C LEU A 7 -0.50 -5.38 -11.03
N ALA A 8 -0.99 -4.89 -12.18
CA ALA A 8 -2.39 -4.58 -12.38
C ALA A 8 -3.27 -5.84 -12.34
N LEU A 9 -2.90 -6.89 -13.06
CA LEU A 9 -3.60 -8.18 -13.05
C LEU A 9 -3.66 -8.80 -11.65
N ARG A 10 -2.56 -8.73 -10.88
CA ARG A 10 -2.55 -9.19 -9.49
C ARG A 10 -3.56 -8.41 -8.64
N ALA A 11 -3.64 -7.09 -8.79
CA ALA A 11 -4.58 -6.26 -8.05
C ALA A 11 -6.04 -6.57 -8.43
N ASP A 12 -6.32 -6.82 -9.70
CA ASP A 12 -7.66 -7.19 -10.16
C ASP A 12 -8.05 -8.61 -9.74
N ALA A 13 -7.11 -9.56 -9.74
CA ALA A 13 -7.32 -10.90 -9.20
C ALA A 13 -7.73 -10.84 -7.72
N VAL A 14 -7.07 -10.02 -6.89
CA VAL A 14 -7.46 -9.82 -5.47
C VAL A 14 -8.89 -9.29 -5.36
N LYS A 15 -9.27 -8.30 -6.17
CA LYS A 15 -10.65 -7.77 -6.16
C LYS A 15 -11.66 -8.85 -6.56
N ARG A 16 -11.36 -9.65 -7.59
CA ARG A 16 -12.22 -10.75 -8.06
C ARG A 16 -12.37 -11.83 -7.00
N ILE A 17 -11.28 -12.20 -6.30
CA ILE A 17 -11.31 -13.15 -5.19
C ILE A 17 -12.26 -12.67 -4.08
N GLU A 18 -12.18 -11.39 -3.68
CA GLU A 18 -13.09 -10.85 -2.66
C GLU A 18 -14.55 -10.81 -3.14
N GLN A 19 -14.79 -10.47 -4.42
CA GLN A 19 -16.14 -10.52 -5.00
C GLN A 19 -16.71 -11.95 -5.01
N LEU A 20 -15.91 -12.94 -5.42
CA LEU A 20 -16.29 -14.35 -5.41
C LEU A 20 -16.57 -14.82 -3.98
N ARG A 21 -15.73 -14.45 -3.02
CA ARG A 21 -15.95 -14.75 -1.60
C ARG A 21 -17.30 -14.22 -1.11
N THR A 22 -17.66 -12.98 -1.44
CA THR A 22 -18.97 -12.41 -1.11
C THR A 22 -20.12 -13.17 -1.77
N ARG A 23 -20.01 -13.47 -3.07
CA ARG A 23 -21.04 -14.22 -3.82
C ARG A 23 -21.23 -15.64 -3.29
N ILE A 24 -20.14 -16.34 -3.00
CA ILE A 24 -20.17 -17.67 -2.36
C ILE A 24 -20.91 -17.58 -1.03
N GLY A 25 -20.56 -16.62 -0.17
CA GLY A 25 -21.22 -16.43 1.12
C GLY A 25 -22.73 -16.17 1.00
N GLY A 26 -23.15 -15.41 -0.02
CA GLY A 26 -24.56 -15.12 -0.30
C GLY A 26 -25.36 -16.31 -0.84
N ASN A 27 -24.70 -17.30 -1.46
CA ASN A 27 -25.34 -18.45 -2.09
C ASN A 27 -25.08 -19.78 -1.36
N ALA A 28 -24.31 -19.77 -0.27
CA ALA A 28 -23.92 -20.99 0.46
C ALA A 28 -25.08 -21.66 1.22
N ARG A 29 -26.19 -20.94 1.46
CA ARG A 29 -27.40 -21.43 2.14
C ARG A 29 -28.62 -20.74 1.54
N PHE A 30 -29.73 -21.46 1.46
CA PHE A 30 -31.02 -20.97 0.98
C PHE A 30 -32.16 -21.66 1.77
N GLN A 31 -33.37 -21.11 1.72
CA GLN A 31 -34.51 -21.67 2.46
C GLN A 31 -35.14 -22.85 1.70
N GLU A 32 -35.88 -23.70 2.41
CA GLU A 32 -36.65 -24.77 1.77
C GLU A 32 -37.67 -24.19 0.78
N GLY A 33 -37.66 -24.70 -0.45
CA GLY A 33 -38.54 -24.21 -1.53
C GLY A 33 -37.99 -23.00 -2.29
N GLU A 34 -36.82 -22.48 -1.95
CA GLU A 34 -36.09 -21.48 -2.73
C GLU A 34 -34.94 -22.13 -3.52
N GLU A 35 -34.44 -21.42 -4.52
CA GLU A 35 -33.16 -21.74 -5.18
C GLU A 35 -32.18 -20.58 -4.97
N PRO A 36 -30.88 -20.86 -4.74
CA PRO A 36 -29.89 -19.81 -4.67
C PRO A 36 -29.79 -19.06 -6.01
N ALA A 37 -29.46 -17.77 -5.95
CA ALA A 37 -29.36 -16.95 -7.16
C ALA A 37 -28.21 -17.40 -8.08
N GLU A 38 -27.19 -18.04 -7.51
CA GLU A 38 -26.01 -18.54 -8.20
C GLU A 38 -25.58 -19.92 -7.64
N ASP A 39 -24.91 -20.72 -8.46
CA ASP A 39 -24.33 -21.99 -8.03
C ASP A 39 -23.05 -21.74 -7.19
N ALA A 40 -23.16 -21.90 -5.87
CA ALA A 40 -22.06 -21.71 -4.94
C ALA A 40 -20.87 -22.68 -5.19
N ALA A 41 -21.11 -23.88 -5.71
CA ALA A 41 -20.05 -24.82 -6.04
C ALA A 41 -19.28 -24.37 -7.28
N ALA A 42 -19.98 -23.90 -8.31
CA ALA A 42 -19.35 -23.32 -9.50
C ALA A 42 -18.53 -22.07 -9.15
N LEU A 43 -19.06 -21.18 -8.30
CA LEU A 43 -18.34 -20.00 -7.82
C LEU A 43 -17.07 -20.37 -7.04
N LEU A 44 -17.11 -21.45 -6.25
CA LEU A 44 -15.95 -21.93 -5.50
C LEU A 44 -14.85 -22.47 -6.45
N VAL A 45 -15.23 -23.15 -7.53
CA VAL A 45 -14.28 -23.58 -8.57
C VAL A 45 -13.65 -22.37 -9.27
N GLU A 46 -14.44 -21.36 -9.63
CA GLU A 46 -13.93 -20.10 -10.23
C GLU A 46 -12.96 -19.37 -9.29
N ALA A 47 -13.25 -19.37 -7.98
CA ALA A 47 -12.36 -18.80 -6.97
C ALA A 47 -11.02 -19.54 -6.89
N GLY A 48 -11.04 -20.88 -6.98
CA GLY A 48 -9.83 -21.70 -7.05
C GLY A 48 -8.95 -21.35 -8.25
N GLN A 49 -9.54 -21.27 -9.45
CA GLN A 49 -8.81 -20.89 -10.67
C GLN A 49 -8.21 -19.48 -10.56
N THR A 50 -8.97 -18.52 -10.02
CA THR A 50 -8.48 -17.14 -9.82
C THR A 50 -7.34 -17.08 -8.79
N LEU A 51 -7.37 -17.94 -7.78
CA LEU A 51 -6.28 -18.06 -6.79
C LEU A 51 -5.00 -18.63 -7.41
N ASP A 52 -5.11 -19.64 -8.28
CA ASP A 52 -3.97 -20.21 -8.99
C ASP A 52 -3.29 -19.16 -9.89
N GLU A 53 -4.09 -18.38 -10.62
CA GLU A 53 -3.61 -17.25 -11.43
C GLU A 53 -2.92 -16.18 -10.56
N PHE A 54 -3.52 -15.84 -9.41
CA PHE A 54 -2.93 -14.90 -8.45
C PHE A 54 -1.58 -15.40 -7.92
N GLU A 55 -1.48 -16.67 -7.53
CA GLU A 55 -0.24 -17.26 -7.03
C GLU A 55 0.87 -17.19 -8.10
N ASP A 56 0.56 -17.56 -9.34
CA ASP A 56 1.52 -17.51 -10.43
C ASP A 56 2.07 -16.09 -10.65
N LEU A 57 1.17 -15.10 -10.71
CA LEU A 57 1.54 -13.69 -10.83
C LEU A 57 2.44 -13.25 -9.67
N VAL A 58 2.11 -13.62 -8.42
CA VAL A 58 2.91 -13.26 -7.24
C VAL A 58 4.32 -13.84 -7.34
N ARG A 59 4.47 -15.12 -7.70
CA ARG A 59 5.79 -15.76 -7.80
C ARG A 59 6.66 -15.09 -8.86
N ARG A 60 6.09 -14.84 -10.04
CA ARG A 60 6.79 -14.22 -11.17
C ARG A 60 7.16 -12.77 -10.90
N ILE A 61 6.27 -12.00 -10.28
CA ILE A 61 6.53 -10.61 -9.86
C ILE A 61 7.68 -10.59 -8.86
N ASN A 62 7.65 -11.45 -7.84
CA ASN A 62 8.70 -11.49 -6.82
C ASN A 62 10.05 -11.89 -7.41
N ARG A 63 10.09 -12.89 -8.29
CA ARG A 63 11.30 -13.30 -9.02
C ARG A 63 11.85 -12.14 -9.84
N THR A 64 10.99 -11.48 -10.61
CA THR A 64 11.37 -10.33 -11.46
C THR A 64 11.93 -9.18 -10.63
N ASN A 65 11.28 -8.84 -9.52
CA ASN A 65 11.71 -7.75 -8.64
C ASN A 65 13.07 -8.02 -7.99
N ALA A 66 13.34 -9.27 -7.62
CA ALA A 66 14.57 -9.66 -6.95
C ALA A 66 15.81 -9.62 -7.85
N VAL A 67 15.65 -9.66 -9.18
CA VAL A 67 16.79 -9.72 -10.11
C VAL A 67 16.93 -8.49 -11.00
N SER A 68 15.84 -7.75 -11.23
CA SER A 68 15.84 -6.56 -12.08
C SER A 68 16.39 -5.35 -11.33
N ARG A 69 17.30 -4.59 -11.95
CA ARG A 69 17.96 -3.42 -11.34
C ARG A 69 17.35 -2.09 -11.79
N ILE A 70 17.30 -1.12 -10.88
CA ILE A 70 16.84 0.26 -11.11
C ILE A 70 18.00 1.22 -10.83
N GLY A 71 18.89 1.41 -11.80
CA GLY A 71 20.04 2.32 -11.67
C GLY A 71 20.85 2.07 -10.40
N ASP A 72 21.09 3.13 -9.63
CA ASP A 72 21.84 3.10 -8.37
C ASP A 72 20.99 2.64 -7.16
N ASP A 73 19.67 2.49 -7.31
CA ASP A 73 18.77 2.07 -6.22
C ASP A 73 18.81 0.54 -5.98
N GLY A 74 19.66 -0.19 -6.69
CA GLY A 74 19.81 -1.64 -6.56
C GLY A 74 18.74 -2.40 -7.34
N THR A 75 18.24 -3.50 -6.78
CA THR A 75 17.12 -4.25 -7.36
C THR A 75 15.79 -3.51 -7.18
N VAL A 76 14.73 -3.90 -7.91
CA VAL A 76 13.38 -3.37 -7.64
C VAL A 76 13.00 -3.63 -6.18
N THR A 77 13.36 -4.79 -5.62
CA THR A 77 13.15 -5.11 -4.21
C THR A 77 13.87 -4.13 -3.28
N ASP A 78 15.13 -3.79 -3.56
CA ASP A 78 15.89 -2.81 -2.77
C ASP A 78 15.24 -1.41 -2.82
N ALA A 79 14.83 -0.98 -4.02
CA ALA A 79 14.13 0.29 -4.23
C ALA A 79 12.79 0.35 -3.47
N LEU A 80 12.02 -0.74 -3.46
CA LEU A 80 10.77 -0.84 -2.69
C LEU A 80 11.03 -0.74 -1.18
N ALA A 81 12.07 -1.44 -0.68
CA ALA A 81 12.45 -1.35 0.73
C ALA A 81 12.90 0.07 1.12
N ARG A 82 13.67 0.74 0.26
CA ARG A 82 14.07 2.14 0.45
C ARG A 82 12.86 3.06 0.49
N ARG A 83 11.91 2.89 -0.43
CA ARG A 83 10.65 3.67 -0.46
C ARG A 83 9.87 3.50 0.84
N ASP A 84 9.72 2.28 1.32
CA ASP A 84 8.95 2.01 2.53
C ASP A 84 9.63 2.63 3.76
N ALA A 85 10.97 2.56 3.84
CA ALA A 85 11.73 3.27 4.87
C ALA A 85 11.60 4.80 4.79
N LEU A 86 11.64 5.38 3.59
CA LEU A 86 11.44 6.82 3.38
C LEU A 86 10.04 7.27 3.81
N ARG A 87 9.00 6.47 3.52
CA ARG A 87 7.61 6.75 3.97
C ARG A 87 7.52 6.81 5.49
N LEU A 88 8.12 5.82 6.18
CA LEU A 88 8.14 5.79 7.65
C LEU A 88 8.90 6.98 8.23
N ARG A 89 10.09 7.30 7.69
CA ARG A 89 10.87 8.47 8.11
C ARG A 89 10.09 9.77 7.92
N HIS A 90 9.50 9.97 6.74
CA HIS A 90 8.67 11.14 6.46
C HIS A 90 7.50 11.26 7.44
N SER A 91 6.82 10.14 7.74
CA SER A 91 5.72 10.10 8.70
C SER A 91 6.18 10.48 10.11
N ILE A 92 7.32 9.97 10.57
CA ILE A 92 7.88 10.27 11.90
C ILE A 92 8.25 11.75 12.00
N VAL A 93 8.99 12.28 11.02
CA VAL A 93 9.43 13.67 11.02
C VAL A 93 8.25 14.64 10.94
N THR A 94 7.26 14.34 10.10
CA THR A 94 6.02 15.13 10.00
C THR A 94 5.23 15.09 11.30
N GLY A 95 5.06 13.90 11.90
CA GLY A 95 4.38 13.73 13.18
C GLY A 95 5.10 14.46 14.32
N ALA A 96 6.44 14.43 14.34
CA ALA A 96 7.24 15.17 15.30
C ALA A 96 7.06 16.70 15.15
N ALA A 97 7.06 17.20 13.92
CA ALA A 97 6.82 18.62 13.64
C ALA A 97 5.39 19.06 14.03
N ASP A 98 4.40 18.19 13.84
CA ASP A 98 3.00 18.42 14.22
C ASP A 98 2.81 18.43 15.74
N ALA A 99 3.40 17.46 16.44
CA ALA A 99 3.38 17.41 17.90
C ALA A 99 4.11 18.61 18.52
N ALA A 100 5.24 19.01 17.94
CA ALA A 100 6.05 20.13 18.38
C ALA A 100 5.34 21.49 18.29
N VAL A 101 4.30 21.63 17.47
CA VAL A 101 3.43 22.82 17.39
C VAL A 101 2.12 22.67 18.17
N GLY A 102 1.90 21.55 18.85
CA GLY A 102 0.69 21.29 19.64
C GLY A 102 -0.52 20.83 18.83
N ARG A 103 -0.37 20.35 17.59
CA ARG A 103 -1.50 19.74 16.85
C ARG A 103 -1.95 18.45 17.54
N GLY A 104 -3.27 18.28 17.68
CA GLY A 104 -3.87 17.08 18.29
C GLY A 104 -4.12 17.17 19.79
N GLN A 105 -3.66 18.23 20.48
CA GLN A 105 -4.16 18.56 21.81
C GLN A 105 -5.49 19.30 21.68
N GLY A 106 -6.60 18.56 21.69
CA GLY A 106 -7.94 19.15 21.67
C GLY A 106 -8.17 20.03 22.90
N GLY A 107 -8.54 21.30 22.69
CA GLY A 107 -8.91 22.16 23.82
C GLY A 107 -8.82 23.68 23.63
N TYR A 108 -9.20 24.27 22.49
CA TYR A 108 -9.54 25.71 22.48
C TYR A 108 -11.03 25.95 22.73
N GLY A 109 -11.59 25.17 23.65
CA GLY A 109 -12.99 25.21 24.05
C GLY A 109 -13.12 25.44 25.55
N ARG A 110 -12.72 26.62 26.03
CA ARG A 110 -12.97 27.19 27.36
C ARG A 110 -12.32 26.48 28.57
N GLN A 111 -11.88 27.33 29.52
CA GLN A 111 -11.55 27.05 30.93
C GLN A 111 -10.14 26.51 31.29
N LEU A 112 -9.24 27.37 31.78
CA LEU A 112 -8.85 27.54 33.21
C LEU A 112 -7.66 28.54 33.35
N ARG A 113 -7.65 29.32 34.44
CA ARG A 113 -6.73 30.45 34.69
C ARG A 113 -5.32 30.04 35.17
N SER A 114 -4.89 28.79 34.93
CA SER A 114 -3.66 28.23 35.52
C SER A 114 -2.89 27.29 34.58
N GLU A 115 -2.92 27.49 33.27
CA GLU A 115 -2.14 26.65 32.36
C GLU A 115 -0.68 27.10 32.30
N LEU A 116 0.23 26.19 32.64
CA LEU A 116 1.67 26.38 32.47
C LEU A 116 2.00 26.49 30.99
N LYS A 117 2.92 27.39 30.64
CA LYS A 117 3.36 27.59 29.26
C LYS A 117 4.03 26.33 28.73
N MET A 118 3.50 25.79 27.64
CA MET A 118 4.10 24.69 26.90
C MET A 118 5.20 25.23 25.97
N PHE A 119 6.34 24.55 25.94
CA PHE A 119 7.45 24.86 25.05
C PHE A 119 7.72 23.67 24.14
N SER A 120 8.12 23.95 22.90
CA SER A 120 8.53 22.91 21.98
C SER A 120 9.90 22.36 22.36
N ALA A 121 10.03 21.04 22.41
CA ALA A 121 11.30 20.36 22.63
C ALA A 121 12.12 20.17 21.34
N LEU A 122 11.55 20.50 20.19
CA LEU A 122 12.13 20.22 18.87
C LEU A 122 12.13 21.46 17.97
N PRO A 123 13.15 21.63 17.11
CA PRO A 123 13.21 22.73 16.15
C PRO A 123 12.21 22.50 14.99
N VAL A 124 11.01 23.06 15.11
CA VAL A 124 9.91 22.85 14.15
C VAL A 124 10.34 23.19 12.71
N ALA A 125 11.04 24.31 12.49
CA ALA A 125 11.43 24.75 11.15
C ALA A 125 12.37 23.73 10.47
N GLU A 126 13.33 23.18 11.20
CA GLU A 126 14.26 22.17 10.68
C GLU A 126 13.53 20.86 10.36
N LEU A 127 12.61 20.43 11.23
CA LEU A 127 11.81 19.23 10.97
C LEU A 127 10.92 19.38 9.73
N ARG A 128 10.38 20.58 9.47
CA ARG A 128 9.61 20.85 8.25
C ARG A 128 10.48 20.78 7.00
N ALA A 129 11.66 21.39 7.03
CA ALA A 129 12.61 21.29 5.91
C ALA A 129 13.01 19.82 5.64
N GLN A 130 13.30 19.05 6.69
CA GLN A 130 13.59 17.62 6.56
C GLN A 130 12.41 16.82 5.99
N ALA A 131 11.18 17.13 6.40
CA ALA A 131 9.98 16.49 5.84
C ALA A 131 9.84 16.79 4.34
N ASP A 132 10.05 18.05 3.92
CA ASP A 132 9.98 18.45 2.51
C ASP A 132 11.03 17.73 1.66
N ASP A 133 12.25 17.59 2.17
CA ASP A 133 13.33 16.83 1.52
C ASP A 133 13.00 15.35 1.39
N LEU A 134 12.55 14.70 2.47
CA LEU A 134 12.11 13.30 2.45
C LEU A 134 10.94 13.08 1.48
N ALA A 135 10.00 14.03 1.40
CA ALA A 135 8.88 13.95 0.47
C ALA A 135 9.34 14.07 -0.98
N ARG A 136 10.35 14.92 -1.26
CA ARG A 136 10.97 15.02 -2.58
C ARG A 136 11.67 13.72 -2.97
N GLU A 137 12.54 13.20 -2.12
CA GLU A 137 13.23 11.92 -2.37
C GLU A 137 12.25 10.78 -2.64
N LEU A 138 11.16 10.71 -1.86
CA LEU A 138 10.13 9.70 -2.02
C LEU A 138 9.45 9.79 -3.39
N ARG A 139 9.07 11.01 -3.84
CA ARG A 139 8.46 11.22 -5.16
C ARG A 139 9.40 10.84 -6.29
N GLU A 140 10.67 11.21 -6.19
CA GLU A 140 11.67 10.88 -7.22
C GLU A 140 11.88 9.36 -7.33
N LEU A 141 11.99 8.66 -6.20
CA LEU A 141 12.11 7.21 -6.17
C LEU A 141 10.85 6.53 -6.71
N ASP A 142 9.66 7.00 -6.33
CA ASP A 142 8.39 6.46 -6.84
C ASP A 142 8.29 6.59 -8.37
N VAL A 143 8.72 7.72 -8.95
CA VAL A 143 8.78 7.91 -10.41
C VAL A 143 9.73 6.91 -11.06
N ARG A 144 10.92 6.68 -10.49
CA ARG A 144 11.88 5.70 -11.01
C ARG A 144 11.31 4.27 -10.95
N ILE A 145 10.68 3.88 -9.85
CA ILE A 145 10.02 2.58 -9.69
C ILE A 145 8.91 2.41 -10.73
N GLN A 146 8.05 3.41 -10.92
CA GLN A 146 6.97 3.32 -11.91
C GLN A 146 7.49 3.22 -13.34
N ARG A 147 8.52 3.98 -13.69
CA ARG A 147 9.18 3.84 -14.99
C ARG A 147 9.71 2.41 -15.18
N ALA A 148 10.45 1.90 -14.21
CA ALA A 148 11.02 0.56 -14.27
C ALA A 148 9.93 -0.52 -14.45
N ASN A 149 8.79 -0.39 -13.76
CA ASN A 149 7.67 -1.32 -13.93
C ASN A 149 7.16 -1.40 -15.39
N TRP A 150 7.23 -0.31 -16.14
CA TRP A 150 6.80 -0.27 -17.56
C TRP A 150 7.89 -0.72 -18.54
N GLU A 151 9.15 -0.68 -18.13
CA GLU A 151 10.29 -1.07 -18.96
C GLU A 151 10.61 -2.56 -18.81
N ILE A 152 10.52 -3.09 -17.59
CA ILE A 152 10.88 -4.47 -17.24
C ILE A 152 9.83 -5.47 -17.75
N ASP A 153 10.29 -6.48 -18.48
CA ASP A 153 9.48 -7.64 -18.84
C ASP A 153 9.37 -8.62 -17.65
N LEU A 154 8.18 -9.15 -17.43
CA LEU A 154 7.94 -10.13 -16.37
C LEU A 154 8.63 -11.45 -16.75
N LEU A 155 9.39 -12.00 -15.81
CA LEU A 155 9.99 -13.32 -15.93
C LEU A 155 8.93 -14.42 -15.79
N ASP A 156 9.21 -15.56 -16.41
CA ASP A 156 8.47 -16.81 -16.16
C ASP A 156 8.87 -17.43 -14.82
#